data_AF-A0A8X7YVL7-F1
#
_entry.id   AF-A0A8X7YVL7-F1
#
_cell.length_a   1.000
_cell.length_b   1.000
_cell.length_c   1.000
_cell.angle_alpha   90.00
_cell.angle_beta   90.00
_cell.angle_gamma   90.00
#
_symmetry.space_group_name_H-M   'P 1'
#
loop_
_entity.id
_entity.type
_entity.pdbx_description
1 polymer ?
#
loop_
_entity_poly.entity_id
_entity_poly.type
_entity_poly.pdbx_seq_one_letter_code
_entity_poly.pdbx_strand_id
1 'polypeptide(L)'
;MSSSRTQSFMFLLESMTTYITICVMYQISKTCIYHGASTSLLQRQEIKNLYNMNVRKVILMGLPPIGCAPYYLWRYNTKNGECIEEINDMILEFNFVMRYMIEEIGLELPDAKITFCDMYDGSMDIIKNHELYGFNVTADACYGLGKYKGWIMCFALEIACNNATNPVGSIPSN
;
A
#
# COMPACT_ATOMS: atom_id res chain seq x y z
N MET A 1 13.07 -24.64 8.87
CA MET A 1 13.48 -23.29 9.33
C MET A 1 13.07 -22.13 8.38
N SER A 2 12.21 -22.34 7.37
CA SER A 2 11.67 -21.23 6.54
C SER A 2 10.32 -20.68 7.02
N SER A 3 9.69 -21.28 8.04
CA SER A 3 8.32 -20.93 8.46
C SER A 3 8.21 -19.59 9.20
N SER A 4 9.11 -19.28 10.14
CA SER A 4 8.96 -18.07 10.98
C SER A 4 9.18 -16.76 10.21
N ARG A 5 10.11 -16.75 9.24
CA ARG A 5 10.41 -15.55 8.42
C ARG A 5 9.23 -15.13 7.57
N THR A 6 8.52 -16.08 6.94
CA THR A 6 7.35 -15.78 6.08
C THR A 6 6.16 -15.32 6.91
N GLN A 7 5.96 -15.89 8.11
CA GLN A 7 4.89 -15.46 9.02
C GLN A 7 5.07 -14.01 9.50
N SER A 8 6.28 -13.60 9.83
CA SER A 8 6.56 -12.22 10.28
C SER A 8 6.24 -11.17 9.21
N PHE A 9 6.59 -11.44 7.95
CA PHE A 9 6.23 -10.57 6.83
C PHE A 9 4.71 -10.55 6.58
N MET A 10 4.03 -11.67 6.79
CA MET A 10 2.57 -11.79 6.64
C MET A 10 1.81 -10.94 7.67
N PHE A 11 2.22 -10.93 8.95
CA PHE A 11 1.57 -10.13 9.99
C PHE A 11 1.69 -8.60 9.77
N LEU A 12 2.83 -8.12 9.23
CA LEU A 12 3.00 -6.70 8.90
C LEU A 12 2.03 -6.25 7.79
N LEU A 13 1.73 -7.13 6.83
CA LEU A 13 0.79 -6.87 5.73
C LEU A 13 -0.69 -6.85 6.18
N GLU A 14 -1.07 -7.70 7.14
CA GLU A 14 -2.44 -7.73 7.68
C GLU A 14 -2.82 -6.44 8.42
N SER A 15 -1.86 -5.85 9.16
CA SER A 15 -2.07 -4.59 9.87
C SER A 15 -2.30 -3.41 8.92
N MET A 16 -1.56 -3.36 7.81
CA MET A 16 -1.77 -2.36 6.75
C MET A 16 -3.13 -2.54 6.07
N THR A 17 -3.55 -3.79 5.86
CA THR A 17 -4.85 -4.11 5.23
C THR A 17 -6.01 -3.60 6.07
N THR A 18 -5.93 -3.76 7.40
CA THR A 18 -6.97 -3.24 8.33
C THR A 18 -7.11 -1.72 8.25
N TYR A 19 -5.99 -0.99 8.19
CA TYR A 19 -6.01 0.46 8.02
C TYR A 19 -6.68 0.83 6.68
N ILE A 20 -6.31 0.19 5.58
CA ILE A 20 -6.89 0.44 4.26
C ILE A 20 -8.41 0.20 4.26
N THR A 21 -8.84 -0.94 4.80
CA THR A 21 -10.27 -1.30 4.84
C THR A 21 -11.07 -0.32 5.68
N ILE A 22 -10.59 0.06 6.87
CA ILE A 22 -11.38 0.90 7.80
C ILE A 22 -11.29 2.38 7.43
N CYS A 23 -10.10 2.86 7.08
CA CYS A 23 -9.82 4.28 6.95
C CYS A 23 -10.05 4.77 5.52
N VAL A 24 -9.58 4.00 4.54
CA VAL A 24 -9.56 4.42 3.14
C VAL A 24 -10.88 4.06 2.43
N MET A 25 -11.49 2.91 2.75
CA MET A 25 -12.79 2.57 2.18
C MET A 25 -13.97 3.32 2.82
N TYR A 26 -13.91 3.62 4.13
CA TYR A 26 -15.01 4.32 4.84
C TYR A 26 -14.79 5.84 5.02
N GLN A 27 -13.61 6.38 4.64
CA GLN A 27 -13.33 7.82 4.59
C GLN A 27 -13.51 8.57 5.93
N ILE A 28 -13.13 7.97 7.05
CA ILE A 28 -13.38 8.52 8.39
C ILE A 28 -12.09 9.14 8.99
N SER A 29 -11.72 10.35 8.54
CA SER A 29 -10.44 11.03 8.88
C SER A 29 -10.04 10.99 10.37
N LYS A 30 -10.93 11.32 11.31
CA LYS A 30 -10.60 11.27 12.76
C LYS A 30 -10.25 9.85 13.22
N THR A 31 -10.99 8.85 12.73
CA THR A 31 -10.74 7.44 13.03
C THR A 31 -9.41 6.99 12.42
N CYS A 32 -8.99 7.56 11.29
CA CYS A 32 -7.73 7.25 10.63
C CYS A 32 -6.50 7.56 11.50
N ILE A 33 -6.50 8.69 12.21
CA ILE A 33 -5.38 9.02 13.11
C ILE A 33 -5.30 8.02 14.27
N TYR A 34 -6.43 7.70 14.91
CA TYR A 34 -6.47 6.71 15.99
C TYR A 34 -6.06 5.31 15.52
N HIS A 35 -6.50 4.91 14.32
CA HIS A 35 -6.12 3.62 13.74
C HIS A 35 -4.64 3.60 13.36
N GLY A 36 -4.11 4.68 12.78
CA GLY A 36 -2.69 4.82 12.47
C GLY A 36 -1.81 4.70 13.72
N ALA A 37 -2.18 5.37 14.81
CA ALA A 37 -1.47 5.24 16.09
C ALA A 37 -1.58 3.83 16.69
N SER A 38 -2.75 3.18 16.58
CA SER A 38 -2.92 1.80 17.05
C SER A 38 -2.07 0.81 16.23
N THR A 39 -2.06 0.98 14.91
CA THR A 39 -1.21 0.21 14.00
C THR A 39 0.27 0.42 14.29
N SER A 40 0.71 1.64 14.62
CA SER A 40 2.12 1.90 14.94
C SER A 40 2.56 1.15 16.19
N LEU A 41 1.70 1.11 17.22
CA LEU A 41 1.96 0.35 18.45
C LEU A 41 2.03 -1.16 18.20
N LEU A 42 1.12 -1.70 17.38
CA LEU A 42 1.13 -3.11 17.01
C LEU A 42 2.40 -3.48 16.24
N GLN A 43 2.78 -2.68 15.24
CA GLN A 43 4.00 -2.92 14.47
C GLN A 43 5.26 -2.77 15.34
N ARG A 44 5.28 -1.81 16.26
CA ARG A 44 6.35 -1.66 17.26
C ARG A 44 6.50 -2.93 18.09
N GLN A 45 5.39 -3.48 18.57
CA GLN A 45 5.41 -4.71 19.37
C GLN A 45 5.91 -5.90 18.55
N GLU A 46 5.47 -6.04 17.29
CA GLU A 46 5.96 -7.10 16.42
C GLU A 46 7.45 -6.97 16.14
N ILE A 47 7.96 -5.77 15.86
CA ILE A 47 9.41 -5.54 15.68
C ILE A 47 10.18 -5.98 16.93
N LYS A 48 9.69 -5.66 18.14
CA LYS A 48 10.30 -6.14 19.40
C LYS A 48 10.26 -7.66 19.53
N ASN A 49 9.15 -8.30 19.16
CA ASN A 49 9.04 -9.76 19.16
C ASN A 49 10.07 -10.39 18.21
N LEU A 50 10.20 -9.86 16.99
CA LEU A 50 11.20 -10.32 16.02
C LEU A 50 12.62 -10.12 16.53
N TYR A 51 12.89 -8.99 17.17
CA TYR A 51 14.18 -8.74 17.80
C TYR A 51 14.51 -9.78 18.88
N ASN A 52 13.56 -10.12 19.75
CA ASN A 52 13.72 -11.17 20.76
C ASN A 52 13.95 -12.56 20.14
N MET A 53 13.52 -12.77 18.89
CA MET A 53 13.76 -13.97 18.11
C MET A 53 15.07 -13.94 17.29
N ASN A 54 16.00 -13.02 17.62
CA ASN A 54 17.28 -12.84 16.93
C ASN A 54 17.17 -12.33 15.47
N VAL A 55 16.03 -11.76 15.07
CA VAL A 55 15.95 -11.01 13.82
C VAL A 55 16.59 -9.63 14.04
N ARG A 56 17.49 -9.26 13.14
CA ARG A 56 18.23 -7.98 13.21
C ARG A 56 18.03 -7.10 11.98
N LYS A 57 17.32 -7.59 10.97
CA LYS A 57 17.03 -6.84 9.73
C LYS A 57 15.53 -6.89 9.48
N VAL A 58 14.89 -5.73 9.52
CA VAL A 58 13.45 -5.61 9.32
C VAL A 58 13.19 -4.51 8.30
N ILE A 59 12.29 -4.78 7.35
CA ILE A 59 11.77 -3.78 6.43
C ILE A 59 10.31 -3.57 6.80
N LEU A 60 9.95 -2.33 7.10
CA LEU A 60 8.56 -1.94 7.25
C LEU A 60 8.14 -1.18 6.00
N MET A 61 7.09 -1.65 5.34
CA MET A 61 6.56 -0.99 4.15
C MET A 61 5.60 0.13 4.55
N GLY A 62 5.74 1.30 3.93
CA GLY A 62 4.71 2.32 3.93
C GLY A 62 3.54 1.93 3.04
N LEU A 63 2.46 2.69 3.12
CA LEU A 63 1.34 2.59 2.21
C LEU A 63 1.65 3.33 0.89
N PRO A 64 1.32 2.74 -0.28
CA PRO A 64 1.40 3.39 -1.59
C PRO A 64 0.31 4.47 -1.73
N PRO A 65 0.31 5.32 -2.79
CA PRO A 65 -0.69 6.36 -2.99
C PRO A 65 -2.05 5.76 -3.40
N ILE A 66 -2.81 5.28 -2.41
CA ILE A 66 -4.06 4.54 -2.64
C ILE A 66 -5.11 5.39 -3.37
N GLY A 67 -5.08 6.72 -3.21
CA GLY A 67 -5.96 7.65 -3.92
C GLY A 67 -5.77 7.63 -5.44
N CYS A 68 -4.67 7.04 -5.94
CA CYS A 68 -4.43 6.83 -7.37
C CYS A 68 -4.95 5.48 -7.88
N ALA A 69 -5.42 4.59 -7.01
CA ALA A 69 -5.84 3.26 -7.45
C ALA A 69 -7.14 3.32 -8.28
N PRO A 70 -7.27 2.51 -9.35
CA PRO A 70 -8.40 2.58 -10.28
C PRO A 70 -9.79 2.55 -9.63
N TYR A 71 -9.95 1.79 -8.54
CA TYR A 71 -11.19 1.74 -7.76
C TYR A 71 -11.61 3.11 -7.22
N TYR A 72 -10.67 3.90 -6.68
CA TYR A 72 -10.97 5.22 -6.14
C TYR A 72 -11.18 6.24 -7.26
N LEU A 73 -10.41 6.16 -8.35
CA LEU A 73 -10.64 6.98 -9.54
C LEU A 73 -12.06 6.76 -10.11
N TRP A 74 -12.49 5.49 -10.18
CA TRP A 74 -13.85 5.12 -10.57
C TRP A 74 -14.90 5.65 -9.58
N ARG A 75 -14.71 5.39 -8.28
CA ARG A 75 -15.69 5.74 -7.24
C ARG A 75 -15.92 7.25 -7.10
N TYR A 76 -14.87 8.04 -7.28
CA TYR A 76 -14.94 9.51 -7.25
C TYR A 76 -15.22 10.12 -8.63
N ASN A 77 -15.32 9.30 -9.67
CA ASN A 77 -15.60 9.72 -11.04
C ASN A 77 -14.65 10.83 -11.53
N THR A 78 -13.36 10.68 -11.24
CA THR A 78 -12.30 11.63 -11.63
C THR A 78 -12.28 11.80 -13.13
N LYS A 79 -11.93 12.97 -13.67
CA LYS A 79 -12.04 13.24 -15.11
C LYS A 79 -10.87 12.68 -15.90
N ASN A 80 -9.64 12.88 -15.43
CA ASN A 80 -8.40 12.63 -16.15
C ASN A 80 -7.45 11.68 -15.40
N GLY A 81 -7.97 10.83 -14.52
CA GLY A 81 -7.19 9.93 -13.70
C GLY A 81 -6.44 10.64 -12.57
N GLU A 82 -6.85 11.86 -12.21
CA GLU A 82 -6.27 12.56 -11.07
C GLU A 82 -6.47 11.79 -9.76
N CYS A 83 -5.41 11.66 -8.97
CA CYS A 83 -5.48 10.97 -7.68
C CYS A 83 -6.35 11.74 -6.69
N ILE A 84 -7.00 11.02 -5.78
CA ILE A 84 -7.79 11.63 -4.71
C ILE A 84 -6.85 12.12 -3.60
N GLU A 85 -6.60 13.44 -3.56
CA GLU A 85 -5.68 14.08 -2.60
C GLU A 85 -6.07 13.77 -1.16
N GLU A 86 -7.34 13.90 -0.80
CA GLU A 86 -7.84 13.63 0.56
C GLU A 86 -7.48 12.21 1.05
N ILE A 87 -7.51 11.22 0.16
CA ILE A 87 -7.09 9.86 0.47
C ILE A 87 -5.58 9.81 0.67
N ASN A 88 -4.83 10.41 -0.25
CA ASN A 88 -3.38 10.40 -0.21
C ASN A 88 -2.81 11.18 0.99
N ASP A 89 -3.48 12.22 1.46
CA ASP A 89 -3.11 12.94 2.68
C ASP A 89 -3.20 12.04 3.91
N MET A 90 -4.27 11.26 4.04
CA MET A 90 -4.40 10.26 5.13
C MET A 90 -3.28 9.21 5.05
N ILE A 91 -2.89 8.79 3.84
CA ILE A 91 -1.78 7.87 3.63
C ILE A 91 -0.45 8.49 4.06
N LEU A 92 -0.21 9.75 3.73
CA LEU A 92 1.00 10.47 4.12
C LEU A 92 1.09 10.62 5.64
N GLU A 93 -0.01 10.94 6.30
CA GLU A 93 -0.09 10.98 7.77
C GLU A 93 0.25 9.61 8.39
N PHE A 94 -0.34 8.53 7.87
CA PHE A 94 -0.02 7.18 8.34
C PHE A 94 1.47 6.86 8.18
N ASN A 95 2.02 7.12 6.99
CA ASN A 95 3.42 6.86 6.67
C ASN A 95 4.35 7.68 7.57
N PHE A 96 3.99 8.92 7.91
CA PHE A 96 4.72 9.75 8.85
C PHE A 96 4.79 9.12 10.24
N VAL A 97 3.65 8.66 10.78
CA VAL A 97 3.60 7.99 12.09
C VAL A 97 4.46 6.71 12.10
N MET A 98 4.44 5.94 11.01
CA MET A 98 5.27 4.72 10.91
C MET A 98 6.77 5.02 10.85
N ARG A 99 7.18 6.05 10.09
CA ARG A 99 8.59 6.48 10.03
C ARG A 99 9.08 6.91 11.40
N TYR A 100 8.31 7.76 12.08
CA TYR A 100 8.63 8.22 13.42
C TYR A 100 8.79 7.05 14.41
N MET A 101 7.87 6.08 14.37
CA MET A 101 7.94 4.88 15.21
C MET A 101 9.22 4.06 14.96
N ILE A 102 9.65 3.90 13.70
CA ILE A 102 10.89 3.20 13.33
C ILE A 102 12.12 3.92 13.88
N GLU A 103 12.16 5.24 13.77
CA GLU A 103 13.26 6.04 14.32
C GLU A 103 13.36 5.83 15.84
N GLU A 104 12.24 5.90 16.55
CA GLU A 104 12.21 5.67 18.00
C GLU A 104 12.62 4.25 18.40
N ILE A 105 12.12 3.21 17.72
CA ILE A 105 12.49 1.83 18.08
C ILE A 105 13.92 1.48 17.66
N GLY A 106 14.45 2.13 16.61
CA GLY A 106 15.84 1.99 16.20
C GLY A 106 16.81 2.44 17.28
N LEU A 107 16.45 3.46 18.06
CA LEU A 107 17.22 3.91 19.23
C LEU A 107 17.14 2.91 20.40
N GLU A 108 16.03 2.19 20.54
CA GLU A 108 15.84 1.19 21.59
C GLU A 108 16.53 -0.16 21.29
N LEU A 109 16.73 -0.47 20.00
CA LEU A 109 17.24 -1.74 19.52
C LEU A 109 18.59 -1.55 18.79
N PRO A 110 19.70 -1.35 19.51
CA PRO A 110 20.98 -0.87 18.95
C PRO A 110 21.60 -1.81 17.89
N ASP A 111 21.31 -3.12 17.96
CA ASP A 111 21.82 -4.11 17.00
C ASP A 111 20.85 -4.35 15.82
N ALA A 112 19.68 -3.69 15.80
CA ALA A 112 18.67 -3.85 14.76
C ALA A 112 18.86 -2.83 13.64
N LYS A 113 18.83 -3.30 12.39
CA LYS A 113 18.69 -2.48 11.19
C LYS A 113 17.24 -2.54 10.73
N ILE A 114 16.50 -1.47 10.99
CA ILE A 114 15.11 -1.32 10.59
C ILE A 114 15.07 -0.27 9.48
N THR A 115 14.39 -0.58 8.38
CA THR A 115 14.31 0.31 7.21
C THR A 115 12.85 0.51 6.83
N PHE A 116 12.47 1.77 6.68
CA PHE A 116 11.18 2.14 6.10
C PHE A 116 11.28 2.06 4.57
N CYS A 117 10.41 1.27 3.94
CA CYS A 117 10.26 1.23 2.49
C CYS A 117 9.16 2.21 2.09
N ASP A 118 9.55 3.33 1.49
CA ASP A 118 8.64 4.40 1.08
C ASP A 118 7.90 4.04 -0.21
N MET A 119 6.85 3.23 -0.06
CA MET A 119 6.00 2.82 -1.18
C MET A 119 5.22 3.99 -1.78
N TYR A 120 5.00 5.06 -1.02
CA TYR A 120 4.28 6.23 -1.53
C TYR A 120 5.11 6.94 -2.60
N ASP A 121 6.30 7.39 -2.23
CA ASP A 121 7.18 8.13 -3.15
C ASP A 121 7.60 7.27 -4.33
N GLY A 122 7.98 6.02 -4.08
CA GLY A 122 8.36 5.09 -5.15
C GLY A 122 7.23 4.84 -6.16
N SER A 123 6.00 4.69 -5.69
CA SER A 123 4.85 4.49 -6.59
C SER A 123 4.46 5.80 -7.30
N MET A 124 4.53 6.94 -6.62
CA MET A 124 4.24 8.25 -7.22
C MET A 124 5.24 8.59 -8.31
N ASP A 125 6.51 8.24 -8.14
CA ASP A 125 7.53 8.41 -9.18
C ASP A 125 7.20 7.57 -10.42
N ILE A 126 6.85 6.30 -10.24
CA ILE A 126 6.39 5.44 -11.35
C ILE A 126 5.13 6.02 -12.01
N ILE A 127 4.15 6.50 -11.24
CA ILE A 127 2.90 7.04 -11.80
C ILE A 127 3.18 8.31 -12.62
N LYS A 128 4.04 9.20 -12.13
CA LYS A 128 4.36 10.49 -12.79
C LYS A 128 5.31 10.32 -13.98
N ASN A 129 6.25 9.39 -13.88
CA ASN A 129 7.32 9.17 -14.86
C ASN A 129 7.16 7.80 -15.56
N HIS A 130 5.92 7.38 -15.76
CA HIS A 130 5.55 6.02 -16.18
C HIS A 130 6.26 5.55 -17.46
N GLU A 131 6.49 6.45 -18.42
CA GLU A 131 7.20 6.14 -19.66
C GLU A 131 8.66 5.71 -19.42
N LEU A 132 9.34 6.30 -18.43
CA LEU A 132 10.72 5.90 -18.05
C LEU A 132 10.77 4.47 -17.51
N TYR A 133 9.68 4.03 -16.90
CA TYR A 133 9.51 2.69 -16.35
C TYR A 133 8.84 1.72 -17.35
N GLY A 134 8.57 2.18 -18.58
CA GLY A 134 7.98 1.38 -19.66
C GLY A 134 6.46 1.21 -19.58
N PHE A 135 5.78 1.92 -18.69
CA PHE A 135 4.32 1.89 -18.56
C PHE A 135 3.67 2.93 -19.49
N ASN A 136 2.61 2.55 -20.19
CA ASN A 136 1.85 3.45 -21.05
C ASN A 136 0.59 4.01 -20.36
N VAL A 137 0.06 3.28 -19.39
CA VAL A 137 -1.19 3.61 -18.69
C VAL A 137 -1.02 3.32 -17.21
N THR A 138 -1.37 4.29 -16.37
CA THR A 138 -1.25 4.20 -14.91
C THR A 138 -2.60 4.27 -14.18
N ALA A 139 -3.62 4.83 -14.83
CA ALA A 139 -4.95 5.04 -14.23
C ALA A 139 -5.89 3.84 -14.40
N ASP A 140 -5.73 3.05 -15.46
CA ASP A 140 -6.61 1.92 -15.76
C ASP A 140 -6.13 0.63 -15.09
N ALA A 141 -7.07 -0.10 -14.49
CA ALA A 141 -6.82 -1.49 -14.09
C ALA A 141 -6.71 -2.39 -15.34
N CYS A 142 -6.07 -3.53 -15.17
CA CYS A 142 -5.98 -4.51 -16.25
C CYS A 142 -7.35 -5.09 -16.66
N TYR A 143 -8.12 -5.44 -15.64
CA TYR A 143 -9.44 -6.04 -15.72
C TYR A 143 -10.37 -5.36 -14.71
N GLY A 144 -11.66 -5.39 -15.03
CA GLY A 144 -12.72 -4.81 -14.24
C GLY A 144 -13.70 -4.06 -15.13
N LEU A 145 -14.77 -3.57 -14.51
CA LEU A 145 -15.84 -2.84 -15.20
C LEU A 145 -15.81 -1.35 -14.80
N GLY A 146 -16.54 -0.55 -15.56
CA GLY A 146 -16.68 0.89 -15.31
C GLY A 146 -15.46 1.70 -15.77
N LYS A 147 -15.50 3.02 -15.50
CA LYS A 147 -14.39 3.93 -15.77
C LYS A 147 -13.12 3.43 -15.08
N TYR A 148 -11.97 3.55 -15.74
CA TYR A 148 -10.67 3.04 -15.26
C TYR A 148 -10.64 1.52 -14.98
N LYS A 149 -11.69 0.78 -15.37
CA LYS A 149 -11.91 -0.63 -15.00
C LYS A 149 -11.85 -0.86 -13.48
N GLY A 150 -12.20 0.16 -12.69
CA GLY A 150 -12.01 0.16 -11.24
C GLY A 150 -13.17 -0.41 -10.41
N TRP A 151 -14.34 -0.63 -11.00
CA TRP A 151 -15.55 -0.96 -10.21
C TRP A 151 -15.48 -2.35 -9.56
N ILE A 152 -15.05 -3.35 -10.33
CA ILE A 152 -15.04 -4.75 -9.92
C ILE A 152 -13.58 -5.21 -9.89
N MET A 153 -13.08 -5.51 -8.69
CA MET A 153 -11.76 -6.13 -8.53
C MET A 153 -11.74 -7.54 -9.14
N CYS A 154 -10.56 -8.01 -9.55
CA CYS A 154 -10.38 -9.39 -10.02
C CYS A 154 -10.77 -10.39 -8.92
N PHE A 155 -11.85 -11.15 -9.15
CA PHE A 155 -12.28 -12.22 -8.25
C PHE A 155 -11.52 -13.55 -8.46
N ALA A 156 -10.73 -13.66 -9.53
CA ALA A 156 -9.95 -14.84 -9.88
C ALA A 156 -8.50 -14.48 -10.25
N LEU A 157 -7.55 -15.28 -9.76
CA LEU A 157 -6.10 -15.16 -10.00
C LEU A 157 -5.70 -15.44 -11.47
N GLU A 158 -6.57 -16.07 -12.26
CA GLU A 158 -6.29 -16.43 -13.66
C GLU A 158 -6.39 -15.25 -14.65
N ILE A 159 -6.67 -14.03 -14.16
CA ILE A 159 -6.81 -12.83 -14.99
C ILE A 159 -5.56 -11.96 -14.84
N ALA A 160 -4.40 -12.50 -15.22
CA ALA A 160 -3.19 -11.70 -15.38
C ALA A 160 -3.25 -10.92 -16.70
N CYS A 161 -2.69 -9.71 -16.73
CA CYS A 161 -2.53 -9.01 -18.01
C CYS A 161 -1.64 -9.82 -18.94
N ASN A 162 -2.04 -9.94 -20.21
CA ASN A 162 -1.12 -10.38 -21.26
C ASN A 162 0.08 -9.42 -21.40
N ASN A 163 -0.12 -8.14 -21.03
CA ASN A 163 0.90 -7.11 -20.99
C ASN A 163 0.69 -6.20 -19.77
N ALA A 164 1.57 -6.29 -18.77
CA ALA A 164 1.48 -5.48 -17.55
C ALA A 164 1.92 -4.02 -17.74
N THR A 165 2.70 -3.73 -18.78
CA THR A 165 3.14 -2.36 -19.13
C THR A 165 2.10 -1.60 -19.94
N ASN A 166 1.18 -2.32 -20.59
CA ASN A 166 0.00 -1.76 -21.22
C ASN A 166 -1.26 -2.51 -20.73
N PRO A 167 -1.82 -2.16 -19.56
CA PRO A 167 -2.97 -2.82 -18.94
C PRO A 167 -4.30 -2.58 -19.70
N VAL A 168 -4.27 -2.58 -21.03
CA VAL A 168 -5.46 -2.70 -21.86
C VAL A 168 -5.77 -4.19 -22.02
N GLY A 169 -6.33 -4.79 -20.96
CA GLY A 169 -7.06 -6.05 -21.11
C GLY A 169 -8.30 -5.81 -21.97
N SER A 170 -8.40 -6.48 -23.12
CA SER A 170 -9.64 -6.59 -23.89
C SER A 170 -10.61 -7.48 -23.11
N ILE A 171 -11.84 -7.01 -22.88
CA ILE A 171 -12.95 -7.89 -22.52
C ILE A 171 -13.00 -8.97 -23.62
N PRO A 172 -12.92 -10.27 -23.31
CA PRO A 172 -13.20 -11.28 -24.31
C PRO A 172 -14.65 -11.08 -24.74
N SER A 173 -14.84 -10.60 -25.96
CA SER A 173 -16.13 -10.56 -26.63
C SER A 173 -16.58 -11.99 -26.86
N ASN A 174 -17.48 -12.48 -26.01
CA ASN A 174 -18.26 -13.68 -26.28
C ASN A 174 -19.72 -13.26 -26.48
#